data_AF-A0A427HUF6-F1
#
_entry.id   AF-A0A427HUF6-F1
#
_cell.length_a   1.000
_cell.length_b   1.000
_cell.length_c   1.000
_cell.angle_alpha   90.00
_cell.angle_beta   90.00
_cell.angle_gamma   90.00
#
_symmetry.space_group_name_H-M   'P 1'
#
loop_
_entity.id
_entity.type
_entity.pdbx_description
1 polymer ?
#
loop_
_entity_poly.entity_id
_entity_poly.type
_entity_poly.pdbx_seq_one_letter_code
_entity_poly.pdbx_strand_id
1 'polypeptide(L)' 'MEEEITLEHEGETYSASYIQVGDELLTYLPDGSERSTMLRGLSPEHAAMTHLRGYIHSLKTKG' A
#
# COMPACT_ATOMS: atom_id res chain seq x y z
N MET A 1 15.16 -2.17 1.99
CA MET A 1 15.20 -1.22 0.86
C MET A 1 13.80 -0.66 0.74
N GLU A 2 13.66 0.64 0.47
CA GLU A 2 12.36 1.21 0.17
C GLU A 2 12.03 0.96 -1.29
N GLU A 3 10.81 0.48 -1.54
CA GLU A 3 10.29 0.17 -2.86
C GLU A 3 8.95 0.89 -3.05
N GLU A 4 8.53 1.09 -4.30
CA GLU A 4 7.29 1.80 -4.63
C GLU A 4 6.40 0.93 -5.53
N ILE A 5 5.09 1.04 -5.32
CA ILE A 5 4.06 0.53 -6.22
C ILE A 5 3.16 1.66 -6.70
N THR A 6 2.64 1.51 -7.92
CA THR A 6 1.68 2.43 -8.52
C THR A 6 0.44 1.68 -9.00
N LEU A 7 -0.72 2.31 -8.88
CA LEU A 7 -1.99 1.79 -9.37
C LEU A 7 -2.80 2.92 -10.00
N GLU A 8 -3.21 2.74 -11.26
CA GLU A 8 -4.20 3.61 -11.90
C GLU A 8 -5.61 3.18 -11.49
N HIS A 9 -6.41 4.13 -11.02
CA HIS A 9 -7.81 3.91 -10.68
C HIS A 9 -8.62 5.17 -11.02
N GLU A 10 -9.66 5.02 -11.85
CA GLU A 10 -10.54 6.12 -12.30
C GLU A 10 -9.81 7.30 -12.98
N GLY A 11 -8.72 7.01 -13.68
CA GLY A 11 -7.92 8.02 -14.39
C GLY A 11 -6.95 8.79 -13.48
N GLU A 12 -6.90 8.45 -12.19
CA GLU A 12 -5.91 8.96 -11.25
C GLU A 12 -4.87 7.86 -10.95
N THR A 13 -3.59 8.25 -10.90
CA THR A 13 -2.52 7.33 -10.49
C THR A 13 -2.21 7.55 -9.03
N TYR A 14 -2.30 6.47 -8.25
CA TYR A 14 -1.96 6.45 -6.84
C TYR A 14 -0.67 5.66 -6.64
N SER A 15 0.22 6.16 -5.78
CA SER A 15 1.47 5.48 -5.43
C SER A 15 1.59 5.24 -3.93
N ALA A 16 2.24 4.15 -3.56
CA ALA A 16 2.57 3.85 -2.16
C ALA A 16 3.99 3.30 -2.10
N SER A 17 4.73 3.75 -1.09
CA SER A 17 6.06 3.23 -0.78
C SER A 17 5.95 2.16 0.29
N TYR A 18 6.85 1.17 0.28
CA TYR A 18 6.89 0.15 1.31
C TYR A 18 8.30 -0.24 1.69
N ILE A 19 8.46 -0.69 2.93
CA ILE A 19 9.71 -1.19 3.49
C ILE A 19 9.43 -2.52 4.19
N GLN A 20 10.14 -3.56 3.79
CA GLN A 20 10.15 -4.83 4.53
C GLN A 20 11.19 -4.78 5.66
N VAL A 21 10.74 -5.05 6.88
CA VAL A 21 11.56 -5.17 8.08
C VAL A 21 11.37 -6.57 8.67
N GLY A 22 12.25 -7.50 8.31
CA GLY A 22 12.10 -8.91 8.70
C GLY A 22 10.87 -9.55 8.03
N ASP A 23 9.92 -10.03 8.83
CA ASP A 23 8.63 -10.57 8.35
C ASP A 23 7.51 -9.53 8.37
N GLU A 24 7.79 -8.28 8.76
CA GLU A 24 6.81 -7.20 8.75
C GLU A 24 7.00 -6.31 7.52
N LEU A 25 5.89 -5.87 6.94
CA LEU A 25 5.85 -4.90 5.86
C LEU A 25 5.22 -3.60 6.38
N LEU A 26 5.92 -2.49 6.22
CA LEU A 26 5.41 -1.14 6.42
C LEU A 26 5.06 -0.54 5.06
N THR A 27 3.83 -0.08 4.87
CA THR A 27 3.35 0.60 3.66
C THR A 27 2.93 2.02 3.99
N TYR A 28 3.47 2.99 3.27
CA TYR A 28 3.17 4.41 3.36
C TYR A 28 2.19 4.79 2.25
N LEU A 29 0.99 5.22 2.65
CA LEU A 29 -0.12 5.53 1.74
C LEU A 29 -0.06 7.00 1.25
N PRO A 30 -0.78 7.34 0.16
CA PRO A 30 -0.79 8.69 -0.40
C PRO A 30 -1.23 9.81 0.56
N ASP A 31 -2.03 9.49 1.57
CA ASP A 31 -2.47 10.45 2.59
C ASP A 31 -1.44 10.67 3.72
N GLY A 32 -0.26 10.05 3.60
CA GLY A 32 0.79 10.06 4.61
C GLY A 32 0.54 9.10 5.77
N SER A 33 -0.55 8.31 5.75
CA SER A 33 -0.79 7.30 6.77
C SER A 33 0.06 6.03 6.52
N GLU A 34 0.33 5.30 7.60
CA GLU A 34 1.08 4.04 7.54
C GLU A 34 0.16 2.85 7.80
N ARG A 35 0.44 1.74 7.12
CA ARG A 35 -0.13 0.42 7.40
C ARG A 35 0.98 -0.59 7.59
N SER A 36 0.87 -1.42 8.62
CA SER A 36 1.75 -2.56 8.80
C SER A 36 1.02 -3.89 8.62
N THR A 37 1.75 -4.89 8.12
CA THR A 37 1.23 -6.26 8.01
C THR A 37 2.36 -7.27 8.15
N MET A 38 2.08 -8.40 8.80
CA MET A 38 3.01 -9.52 8.84
C MET A 38 2.89 -10.31 7.53
N LEU A 39 3.99 -10.48 6.81
CA LEU A 39 4.02 -11.14 5.51
C LEU A 39 3.68 -12.61 5.63
N ARG A 40 4.25 -13.35 6.59
CA ARG A 40 3.97 -14.79 6.79
C ARG A 40 4.05 -15.60 5.48
N GLY A 41 5.01 -15.26 4.62
CA GLY A 41 5.19 -15.86 3.29
C GLY A 41 4.46 -15.17 2.13
N LEU A 42 3.74 -14.07 2.38
CA LEU A 42 3.22 -13.19 1.33
C LEU A 42 4.33 -12.37 0.67
N SER A 43 4.13 -12.01 -0.60
CA SER A 43 5.00 -11.07 -1.29
C SER A 43 4.80 -9.65 -0.73
N PRO A 44 5.88 -8.91 -0.40
CA PRO A 44 5.84 -7.49 -0.01
C PRO A 44 5.02 -6.63 -0.97
N GLU A 45 5.27 -6.76 -2.27
CA GLU A 45 4.56 -5.99 -3.31
C GLU A 45 3.05 -6.26 -3.30
N HIS A 46 2.65 -7.52 -3.14
CA HIS A 46 1.24 -7.90 -3.12
C HIS A 46 0.52 -7.36 -1.87
N ALA A 47 1.18 -7.43 -0.71
CA ALA A 47 0.66 -6.89 0.53
C ALA A 47 0.54 -5.34 0.46
N ALA A 48 1.58 -4.65 -0.04
CA ALA A 48 1.52 -3.20 -0.28
C ALA A 48 0.38 -2.83 -1.24
N MET A 49 0.21 -3.58 -2.34
CA MET A 49 -0.85 -3.36 -3.33
C MET A 49 -2.24 -3.51 -2.73
N THR A 50 -2.41 -4.45 -1.80
CA THR A 50 -3.65 -4.64 -1.06
C THR A 50 -3.98 -3.42 -0.19
N HIS A 51 -2.98 -2.85 0.48
CA HIS A 51 -3.16 -1.63 1.26
C HIS A 51 -3.50 -0.42 0.37
N LEU A 52 -2.81 -0.25 -0.75
CA LEU A 52 -3.10 0.83 -1.71
C LEU A 52 -4.53 0.74 -2.28
N ARG A 53 -4.99 -0.46 -2.64
CA ARG A 53 -6.38 -0.69 -3.09
C ARG A 53 -7.39 -0.36 -1.98
N GLY A 54 -7.11 -0.77 -0.76
CA GLY A 54 -7.96 -0.46 0.40
C GLY A 54 -8.07 1.04 0.65
N TYR A 55 -6.96 1.77 0.52
CA TYR A 55 -6.94 3.23 0.60
C TYR A 55 -7.83 3.87 -0.46
N ILE A 56 -7.63 3.52 -1.74
CA ILE A 56 -8.42 4.06 -2.86
C ILE A 56 -9.93 3.77 -2.65
N HIS A 57 -10.26 2.56 -2.21
CA HIS A 57 -11.66 2.22 -1.90
C HIS A 57 -12.24 3.07 -0.77
N SER A 58 -11.43 3.39 0.25
CA SER A 58 -11.85 4.23 1.37
C SER A 58 -12.05 5.70 1.00
N LEU A 59 -11.45 6.17 -0.10
CA LEU A 59 -11.71 7.53 -0.62
C LEU A 59 -13.14 7.63 -1.13
N LYS A 60 -13.65 6.59 -1.80
CA LYS A 60 -15.02 6.54 -2.34
C LYS A 60 -16.10 6.56 -1.28
N THR A 61 -15.84 5.99 -0.11
CA THR A 61 -16.82 5.94 0.98
C THR A 61 -16.88 7.22 1.80
N LYS A 62 -15.91 8.13 1.60
CA LYS A 62 -15.87 9.46 2.23
C LYS A 62 -16.36 10.58 1.29
N GLY A 63 -16.67 10.27 0.03
CA GLY A 63 -17.18 11.21 -0.99
C GLY A 63 -18.70 11.23 -1.08
#